data_AF-A0A9X1DK69-F1
#
_entry.id   AF-A0A9X1DK69-F1
#
_cell.length_a   1.000
_cell.length_b   1.000
_cell.length_c   1.000
_cell.angle_alpha   90.00
_cell.angle_beta   90.00
_cell.angle_gamma   90.00
#
_symmetry.space_group_name_H-M   'P 1'
#
loop_
_entity.id
_entity.type
_entity.pdbx_description
1 polymer ?
#
loop_
_entity_poly.entity_id
_entity_poly.type
_entity_poly.pdbx_seq_one_letter_code
_entity_poly.pdbx_strand_id
1 'polypeptide(L)'
;MQELLKLKLSLRHELNRVTQIIDHLNPDQEAVLPLKDVSIHNELLDDKDIFSLVKLQMQKKISKPSYEAWMKDVYFSSIESDQMTLVAPNVFARDWLEERYSELIKSLLKSFNGRDYTIRFIMK
;
A
#
# COMPACT_ATOMS: atom_id res chain seq x y z
N MET A 1 2.42 -16.61 4.02
CA MET A 1 2.34 -15.18 3.61
C MET A 1 1.49 -14.32 4.57
N GLN A 2 0.28 -14.75 4.96
CA GLN A 2 -0.58 -13.99 5.91
C GLN A 2 0.02 -13.91 7.34
N GLU A 3 0.72 -14.95 7.80
CA GLU A 3 1.39 -14.96 9.11
C GLU A 3 2.56 -13.98 9.20
N LEU A 4 3.36 -13.89 8.13
CA LEU A 4 4.45 -12.92 7.99
C LEU A 4 3.93 -11.48 8.10
N LEU A 5 2.75 -11.19 7.55
CA LEU A 5 2.13 -9.87 7.63
C LEU A 5 1.70 -9.54 9.06
N LYS A 6 1.07 -10.49 9.76
CA LYS A 6 0.68 -10.33 11.17
C LYS A 6 1.90 -10.10 12.06
N LEU A 7 2.98 -10.86 11.82
CA LEU A 7 4.23 -10.74 12.57
C LEU A 7 4.88 -9.36 12.36
N LYS A 8 4.93 -8.87 11.12
CA LYS A 8 5.45 -7.52 10.81
C LYS A 8 4.65 -6.42 11.52
N LEU A 9 3.32 -6.54 11.55
CA LEU A 9 2.45 -5.54 12.18
C LEU A 9 2.64 -5.53 13.71
N SER A 10 2.75 -6.71 14.32
CA SER A 10 2.99 -6.86 15.76
C SER A 10 4.33 -6.22 16.17
N LEU A 11 5.39 -6.46 15.38
CA LEU A 11 6.71 -5.90 15.66
C LEU A 11 6.71 -4.37 15.63
N ARG A 12 5.95 -3.76 14.71
CA ARG A 12 5.80 -2.30 14.62
C ARG A 12 5.22 -1.70 15.90
N HIS A 13 4.15 -2.30 16.43
CA HIS A 13 3.51 -1.79 17.65
C HIS A 13 4.45 -1.82 18.86
N GLU A 14 5.23 -2.90 19.01
CA GLU A 14 6.21 -3.01 20.09
C GLU A 14 7.32 -1.96 19.96
N LEU A 15 7.84 -1.73 18.76
CA LEU A 15 8.87 -0.70 18.53
C LEU A 15 8.37 0.71 18.88
N ASN A 16 7.16 1.07 18.44
CA ASN A 16 6.58 2.38 18.76
C ASN A 16 6.39 2.60 20.27
N ARG A 17 6.00 1.56 21.00
CA ARG A 17 5.86 1.63 22.46
C ARG A 17 7.20 1.93 23.13
N VAL A 18 8.27 1.27 22.70
CA VAL A 18 9.62 1.46 23.27
C VAL A 18 10.14 2.86 23.01
N THR A 19 9.96 3.41 21.81
CA THR A 19 10.41 4.78 21.48
C THR A 19 9.73 5.83 22.36
N GLN A 20 8.41 5.74 22.54
CA GLN A 20 7.66 6.69 23.38
C GLN A 20 8.10 6.70 24.85
N ILE A 21 8.54 5.53 25.35
CA ILE A 21 9.06 5.39 26.71
C ILE A 21 10.43 6.10 26.83
N ILE A 22 11.31 5.93 25.85
CA ILE A 22 12.65 6.54 25.85
C ILE A 22 12.54 8.07 25.83
N ASP A 23 11.64 8.63 25.02
CA ASP A 23 11.41 10.08 24.92
C ASP A 23 10.94 10.68 26.26
N HIS A 24 10.11 9.95 27.01
CA HIS A 24 9.64 10.38 28.34
C HIS A 24 10.70 10.29 29.43
N LEU A 25 11.77 9.51 29.23
CA LEU A 25 12.78 9.25 30.25
C LEU A 25 13.99 10.20 30.17
N ASN A 26 14.16 10.98 29.09
CA ASN A 26 15.30 11.88 28.96
C ASN A 26 14.97 13.19 28.21
N PRO A 27 14.25 14.13 28.85
CA PRO A 27 13.71 15.33 28.20
C PRO A 27 14.76 16.41 27.87
N ASP A 28 15.94 16.38 28.50
CA ASP A 28 16.97 17.44 28.41
C ASP A 28 18.11 17.13 27.43
N GLN A 29 18.09 15.98 26.74
CA GLN A 29 18.98 15.77 25.60
C GLN A 29 18.52 16.73 24.50
N GLU A 30 19.44 17.53 23.92
CA GLU A 30 19.21 18.23 22.65
C GLU A 30 18.43 17.29 21.75
N ALA A 31 17.17 17.64 21.47
CA ALA A 31 16.16 16.77 20.88
C ALA A 31 16.84 15.68 20.06
N VAL A 32 17.05 14.50 20.66
CA VAL A 32 17.64 13.38 19.94
C VAL A 32 16.68 13.20 18.80
N LEU A 33 17.07 13.65 17.60
CA LEU A 33 16.22 13.72 16.42
C LEU A 33 15.41 12.44 16.43
N PRO A 34 14.09 12.48 16.67
CA PRO A 34 13.34 11.35 17.24
C PRO A 34 13.56 10.13 16.38
N LEU A 35 14.54 9.29 16.75
CA LEU A 35 15.31 8.44 15.83
C LEU A 35 15.04 8.74 14.34
N LYS A 36 15.24 9.99 13.88
CA LYS A 36 14.95 10.33 12.47
C LYS A 36 15.97 9.69 11.54
N ASP A 37 17.09 9.24 12.12
CA ASP A 37 18.25 8.65 11.46
C ASP A 37 18.73 7.33 12.09
N VAL A 38 17.85 6.62 12.81
CA VAL A 38 17.94 5.16 12.67
C VAL A 38 17.10 4.87 11.45
N SER A 39 17.69 4.26 10.44
CA SER A 39 16.95 3.56 9.37
C SER A 39 16.11 2.42 9.94
N ILE A 40 15.27 2.67 10.95
CA ILE A 40 13.99 2.00 11.09
C ILE A 40 13.19 2.55 9.91
N HIS A 41 13.46 1.99 8.74
CA HIS A 41 12.72 2.24 7.53
C HIS A 41 11.25 2.46 7.87
N ASN A 42 10.78 3.70 7.77
CA ASN A 42 9.35 4.00 7.78
C ASN A 42 8.76 3.65 6.39
N GLU A 43 9.21 2.51 5.86
CA GLU A 43 9.09 2.00 4.49
C GLU A 43 8.40 0.63 4.59
N LEU A 44 7.33 0.55 5.40
CA LEU A 44 6.87 -0.76 5.84
C LEU A 44 6.09 -1.55 4.79
N LEU A 45 5.78 -0.96 3.63
CA LEU A 45 5.51 -1.60 2.34
C LEU A 45 5.82 -0.55 1.27
N ASP A 46 6.60 -0.89 0.25
CA ASP A 46 6.73 -0.04 -0.94
C ASP A 46 5.38 0.10 -1.64
N ASP A 47 5.14 1.15 -2.41
CA ASP A 47 3.88 1.37 -3.12
C ASP A 47 3.53 0.17 -4.04
N LYS A 48 4.56 -0.45 -4.62
CA LYS A 48 4.46 -1.71 -5.35
C LYS A 48 3.94 -2.87 -4.47
N ASP A 49 4.39 -2.95 -3.23
CA ASP A 49 3.94 -3.97 -2.29
C ASP A 49 2.49 -3.70 -1.85
N ILE A 50 2.11 -2.43 -1.66
CA ILE A 50 0.74 -2.03 -1.35
C ILE A 50 -0.20 -2.44 -2.49
N PHE A 51 0.19 -2.19 -3.74
CA PHE A 51 -0.59 -2.64 -4.89
C PHE A 51 -0.67 -4.18 -4.97
N SER A 52 0.38 -4.89 -4.56
CA SER A 52 0.35 -6.36 -4.46
C SER A 52 -0.69 -6.83 -3.43
N LEU A 53 -0.84 -6.13 -2.30
CA LEU A 53 -1.92 -6.39 -1.34
C LEU A 53 -3.30 -6.10 -1.93
N VAL A 54 -3.44 -5.03 -2.70
CA VAL A 54 -4.67 -4.71 -3.44
C VAL A 54 -5.06 -5.87 -4.36
N LYS A 55 -4.12 -6.39 -5.17
CA LYS A 55 -4.40 -7.56 -6.04
C LYS A 55 -4.90 -8.76 -5.26
N LEU A 56 -4.28 -9.06 -4.12
CA LEU A 56 -4.72 -10.16 -3.25
C LEU A 56 -6.13 -9.95 -2.68
N GLN A 57 -6.50 -8.71 -2.33
CA GLN A 57 -7.87 -8.42 -1.87
C GLN A 57 -8.88 -8.44 -3.01
N MET A 58 -8.51 -7.92 -4.17
CA MET A 58 -9.34 -7.98 -5.37
C MET A 58 -9.69 -9.44 -5.70
N GLN A 59 -8.70 -10.35 -5.69
CA GLN A 59 -8.92 -11.78 -5.93
C GLN A 59 -9.95 -12.42 -4.97
N LYS A 60 -10.09 -11.89 -3.76
CA LYS A 60 -11.08 -12.36 -2.77
C LYS A 60 -12.44 -11.67 -2.89
N LYS A 61 -12.48 -10.43 -3.40
CA LYS A 61 -13.68 -9.58 -3.45
C LYS A 61 -14.46 -9.70 -4.76
N ILE A 62 -13.83 -10.14 -5.85
CA ILE A 62 -14.50 -10.32 -7.15
C ILE A 62 -14.46 -11.79 -7.59
N SER A 63 -15.29 -12.16 -8.57
CA SER A 63 -15.32 -13.53 -9.08
C SER A 63 -13.98 -13.91 -9.73
N LYS A 64 -13.62 -15.19 -9.67
CA LYS A 64 -12.40 -15.69 -10.31
C LYS A 64 -12.31 -15.34 -11.81
N PRO A 65 -13.37 -15.52 -12.64
CA PRO A 65 -13.33 -15.11 -14.04
C PRO A 65 -13.11 -13.60 -14.22
N SER A 66 -13.75 -12.75 -13.41
CA SER A 66 -13.54 -11.29 -13.47
C SER A 66 -12.10 -10.92 -13.10
N TYR A 67 -11.52 -11.56 -12.09
CA TYR A 67 -10.13 -11.30 -11.71
C TYR A 67 -9.16 -11.72 -12.82
N GLU A 68 -9.35 -12.91 -13.38
CA GLU A 68 -8.52 -13.43 -14.47
C GLU A 68 -8.60 -12.57 -15.74
N ALA A 69 -9.80 -12.08 -16.09
CA ALA A 69 -10.00 -11.25 -17.27
C ALA A 69 -9.45 -9.82 -17.13
N TRP A 70 -9.60 -9.21 -15.95
CA TRP A 70 -9.41 -7.75 -15.82
C TRP A 70 -8.27 -7.33 -14.92
N MET A 71 -7.94 -8.08 -13.87
CA MET A 71 -7.01 -7.63 -12.80
C MET A 71 -5.69 -8.40 -12.75
N LYS A 72 -5.69 -9.66 -13.21
CA LYS A 72 -4.55 -10.58 -13.05
C LYS A 72 -3.26 -10.03 -13.63
N ASP A 73 -3.31 -9.43 -14.81
CA ASP A 73 -2.13 -8.94 -15.54
C ASP A 73 -1.94 -7.42 -15.40
N VAL A 74 -2.61 -6.79 -14.42
CA VAL A 74 -2.39 -5.38 -14.07
C VAL A 74 -1.19 -5.26 -13.13
N TYR A 75 -0.33 -4.27 -13.36
CA TYR A 75 0.84 -4.01 -12.52
C TYR A 75 1.02 -2.52 -12.22
N PHE A 76 1.73 -2.26 -11.13
CA PHE A 76 2.10 -0.92 -10.70
C PHE A 76 3.16 -0.33 -11.62
N SER A 77 3.00 0.94 -12.02
CA SER A 77 3.98 1.69 -12.80
C SER A 77 4.73 2.69 -11.94
N SER A 78 4.01 3.67 -11.37
CA SER A 78 4.60 4.77 -10.62
C SER A 78 3.55 5.45 -9.73
N ILE A 79 4.04 6.25 -8.77
CA ILE A 79 3.24 7.22 -8.03
C ILE A 79 3.87 8.60 -8.19
N GLU A 80 3.04 9.57 -8.56
CA GLU A 80 3.39 10.98 -8.67
C GLU A 80 2.23 11.81 -8.13
N SER A 81 2.49 12.74 -7.21
CA SER A 81 1.47 13.67 -6.66
C SER A 81 0.15 12.99 -6.24
N ASP A 82 0.24 11.93 -5.41
CA ASP A 82 -0.91 11.14 -4.94
C ASP A 82 -1.73 10.47 -6.06
N GLN A 83 -1.11 10.24 -7.22
CA GLN A 83 -1.69 9.52 -8.33
C GLN A 83 -0.94 8.22 -8.60
N MET A 84 -1.60 7.09 -8.33
CA MET A 84 -1.09 5.77 -8.66
C MET A 84 -1.39 5.44 -10.12
N THR A 85 -0.34 5.21 -10.90
CA THR A 85 -0.44 4.78 -12.29
C THR A 85 -0.32 3.25 -12.37
N LEU A 86 -1.35 2.62 -12.94
CA LEU A 86 -1.44 1.18 -13.13
C LEU A 86 -1.48 0.85 -14.62
N VAL A 87 -0.76 -0.20 -15.02
CA VAL A 87 -0.73 -0.63 -16.41
C VAL A 87 -1.66 -1.81 -16.62
N ALA A 88 -2.62 -1.65 -17.53
CA ALA A 88 -3.53 -2.70 -17.96
C ALA A 88 -2.95 -3.43 -19.19
N PRO A 89 -3.30 -4.72 -19.39
CA PRO A 89 -2.78 -5.51 -20.51
C PRO A 89 -3.33 -5.10 -21.88
N ASN A 90 -4.47 -4.40 -21.93
CA ASN A 90 -5.09 -3.90 -23.16
C ASN A 90 -6.15 -2.82 -22.85
N VAL A 91 -6.71 -2.22 -23.91
CA VAL A 91 -7.69 -1.12 -23.82
C VAL A 91 -8.97 -1.53 -23.11
N PHE A 92 -9.47 -2.75 -23.37
CA PHE A 92 -10.69 -3.24 -22.75
C PHE A 92 -10.52 -3.42 -21.24
N ALA A 93 -9.37 -3.96 -20.81
CA ALA A 93 -9.06 -4.10 -19.39
C ALA A 93 -8.88 -2.73 -18.73
N ARG A 94 -8.21 -1.77 -19.39
CA ARG A 94 -8.09 -0.39 -18.90
C ARG A 94 -9.47 0.21 -18.63
N ASP A 95 -10.32 0.23 -19.65
CA ASP A 95 -11.65 0.86 -19.59
C ASP A 95 -12.53 0.17 -18.55
N TRP A 96 -12.50 -1.17 -18.51
CA TRP A 96 -13.29 -1.93 -17.54
C TRP A 96 -12.84 -1.70 -16.10
N LEU A 97 -11.53 -1.63 -15.84
CA LEU A 97 -11.01 -1.31 -14.51
C LEU A 97 -11.41 0.10 -14.09
N GLU A 98 -11.29 1.05 -15.01
CA GLU A 98 -11.61 2.46 -14.79
C GLU A 98 -13.09 2.64 -14.42
N GLU A 99 -14.00 2.04 -15.19
CA GLU A 99 -15.44 2.15 -14.99
C GLU A 99 -15.95 1.34 -13.79
N ARG A 100 -15.43 0.12 -13.59
CA ARG A 100 -16.07 -0.85 -12.68
C ARG A 100 -15.35 -1.05 -11.36
N TYR A 101 -14.04 -0.84 -11.30
CA TYR A 101 -13.19 -1.23 -10.18
C TYR A 101 -12.35 -0.11 -9.57
N SER A 102 -12.30 1.08 -10.17
CA SER A 102 -11.57 2.24 -9.64
C SER A 102 -11.87 2.52 -8.18
N GLU A 103 -13.15 2.67 -7.82
CA GLU A 103 -13.55 3.00 -6.44
C GLU A 103 -13.20 1.90 -5.45
N LEU A 104 -13.33 0.63 -5.86
CA LEU A 104 -12.91 -0.49 -5.05
C LEU A 104 -11.40 -0.46 -4.80
N ILE A 105 -10.59 -0.23 -5.84
CA ILE A 105 -9.14 -0.16 -5.71
C ILE A 105 -8.72 1.03 -4.82
N LYS A 106 -9.33 2.22 -5.00
CA LYS A 106 -9.08 3.39 -4.13
C LYS A 106 -9.39 3.07 -2.68
N SER A 107 -10.55 2.45 -2.42
CA SER A 107 -10.95 2.08 -1.05
C SER A 107 -9.97 1.11 -0.40
N LEU A 108 -9.41 0.17 -1.17
CA LEU A 108 -8.42 -0.79 -0.70
C LEU A 108 -7.09 -0.09 -0.41
N LEU A 109 -6.60 0.76 -1.31
CA LEU A 109 -5.38 1.56 -1.09
C LEU A 109 -5.50 2.37 0.20
N LYS A 110 -6.59 3.13 0.35
CA LYS A 110 -6.87 3.92 1.55
C LYS A 110 -6.93 3.07 2.82
N SER A 111 -7.48 1.86 2.73
CA SER A 111 -7.53 0.93 3.88
C SER A 111 -6.15 0.42 4.32
N PHE A 112 -5.17 0.38 3.42
CA PHE A 112 -3.84 -0.17 3.71
C PHE A 112 -2.86 0.85 4.22
N ASN A 113 -2.88 2.08 3.69
CA ASN A 113 -1.90 3.11 4.06
C ASN A 113 -2.52 4.44 4.49
N GLY A 114 -3.86 4.54 4.56
CA GLY A 114 -4.57 5.73 5.01
C GLY A 114 -4.55 6.89 4.01
N ARG A 115 -3.92 6.72 2.83
CA ARG A 115 -3.77 7.79 1.83
C ARG A 115 -4.86 7.69 0.78
N ASP A 116 -5.29 8.84 0.29
CA ASP A 116 -6.25 8.94 -0.80
C ASP A 116 -5.48 9.08 -2.11
N TYR A 117 -5.53 8.04 -2.94
CA TYR A 117 -4.89 8.07 -4.26
C TYR A 117 -5.94 8.31 -5.34
N THR A 118 -5.61 9.19 -6.27
CA THR A 118 -6.23 9.08 -7.60
C THR A 118 -5.60 7.90 -8.34
N ILE A 119 -6.39 7.22 -9.17
CA ILE A 119 -5.90 6.08 -9.95
C ILE A 119 -5.97 6.47 -11.42
N ARG A 120 -4.89 6.21 -12.14
CA ARG A 120 -4.85 6.32 -13.60
C ARG A 120 -4.46 4.97 -14.18
N PHE A 121 -5.25 4.49 -15.13
CA PHE A 121 -4.92 3.30 -15.90
C PHE A 121 -4.30 3.69 -17.24
N ILE A 122 -3.17 3.07 -17.59
CA ILE A 122 -2.50 3.23 -18.89
C ILE A 122 -2.32 1.87 -19.57
N MET A 123 -1.98 1.88 -20.86
CA MET A 123 -1.54 0.69 -21.59
C MET A 123 -0.04 0.75 -21.80
N LYS A 124 0.59 -0.42 -21.92
CA LYS A 124 1.98 -0.52 -22.37
C LYS A 124 2.07 -0.37 -23.89
#